data_AF-A0A938BYQ0-F1
#
_entry.id   AF-A0A938BYQ0-F1
#
_cell.length_a   1.000
_cell.length_b   1.000
_cell.length_c   1.000
_cell.angle_alpha   90.00
_cell.angle_beta   90.00
_cell.angle_gamma   90.00
#
_symmetry.space_group_name_H-M   'P 1'
#
loop_
_entity.id
_entity.type
_entity.pdbx_description
1 polymer ?
#
loop_
_entity_poly.entity_id
_entity_poly.type
_entity_poly.pdbx_seq_one_letter_code
_entity_poly.pdbx_strand_id
1 'polypeptide(L)'
;KVPEGWILDKDGNPTTDPGAYFQGGSFLPMGGVVAHKGYALCFMIEVLADILSGMEFKEDKSRPWPIIDGCFMAIFNVEAFRPLVDFKKDLSSFIDWVKTSAPAEGSPGVFYPGERSNLGKLRREKEGVDIPQFIWERILNHAWEFGVSDALVPKALGPGASDHIKASGNTSSKLIMQNAQQK
;
A
#
# COMPACT_ATOMS: atom_id res chain seq x y z
N LYS A 1 -15.07 -6.93 10.43
CA LYS A 1 -16.12 -6.63 9.43
C LYS A 1 -15.68 -5.40 8.64
N VAL A 2 -15.94 -5.38 7.33
CA VAL A 2 -15.71 -4.20 6.47
C VAL A 2 -17.00 -3.38 6.35
N PRO A 3 -16.94 -2.12 5.88
CA PRO A 3 -18.14 -1.35 5.58
C PRO A 3 -19.04 -2.03 4.54
N GLU A 4 -20.33 -1.74 4.59
CA GLU A 4 -21.29 -2.22 3.58
C GLU A 4 -20.98 -1.66 2.19
N GLY A 5 -21.34 -2.43 1.16
CA GLY A 5 -21.15 -2.04 -0.24
C GLY A 5 -19.71 -2.17 -0.75
N TRP A 6 -18.84 -2.88 -0.03
CA TRP A 6 -17.45 -3.11 -0.44
C TRP A 6 -17.21 -4.49 -1.08
N ILE A 7 -17.91 -5.52 -0.60
CA ILE A 7 -17.67 -6.92 -0.98
C ILE A 7 -18.99 -7.61 -1.29
N LEU A 8 -18.98 -8.46 -2.33
CA LEU A 8 -19.99 -9.47 -2.60
C LEU A 8 -19.45 -10.85 -2.24
N ASP A 9 -20.31 -11.75 -1.75
CA ASP A 9 -19.98 -13.16 -1.63
C ASP A 9 -19.94 -13.87 -2.99
N LYS A 10 -19.63 -15.18 -2.98
CA LYS A 10 -19.53 -16.00 -4.19
C LYS A 10 -20.84 -16.11 -4.99
N ASP A 11 -21.98 -15.83 -4.35
CA ASP A 11 -23.32 -15.90 -4.95
C ASP A 11 -23.78 -14.50 -5.41
N GLY A 12 -22.95 -13.47 -5.24
CA GLY A 12 -23.22 -12.10 -5.64
C GLY A 12 -23.99 -11.28 -4.60
N ASN A 13 -24.19 -11.79 -3.38
CA ASN A 13 -24.90 -11.06 -2.34
C ASN A 13 -23.97 -10.11 -1.57
N PRO A 14 -24.43 -8.89 -1.18
CA PRO A 14 -23.64 -7.99 -0.35
C PRO A 14 -23.25 -8.60 0.98
N THR A 15 -21.99 -8.40 1.39
CA THR A 15 -21.48 -8.90 2.67
C THR A 15 -20.51 -7.91 3.33
N THR A 16 -20.39 -8.00 4.66
CA THR A 16 -19.42 -7.25 5.47
C THR A 16 -18.33 -8.17 6.05
N ASP A 17 -18.34 -9.45 5.69
CA ASP A 17 -17.28 -10.39 6.03
C ASP A 17 -16.11 -10.28 5.05
N PRO A 18 -14.91 -9.83 5.47
CA PRO A 18 -13.73 -9.82 4.61
C PRO A 18 -13.32 -11.22 4.12
N GLY A 19 -13.70 -12.28 4.84
CA GLY A 19 -13.41 -13.67 4.45
C GLY A 19 -14.11 -14.10 3.15
N ALA A 20 -15.26 -13.49 2.83
CA ALA A 20 -16.05 -13.83 1.66
C ALA A 20 -15.30 -13.63 0.33
N TYR A 21 -14.40 -12.64 0.26
CA TYR A 21 -13.53 -12.43 -0.90
C TYR A 21 -12.67 -13.67 -1.20
N PHE A 22 -12.02 -14.21 -0.17
CA PHE A 22 -11.17 -15.39 -0.30
C PHE A 22 -11.95 -16.68 -0.58
N GLN A 23 -13.27 -16.68 -0.35
CA GLN A 23 -14.18 -17.80 -0.61
C GLN A 23 -14.82 -17.74 -2.01
N GLY A 24 -14.31 -16.88 -2.89
CA GLY A 24 -14.80 -16.72 -4.27
C GLY A 24 -15.71 -15.52 -4.48
N GLY A 25 -15.83 -14.64 -3.48
CA GLY A 25 -16.49 -13.34 -3.62
C GLY A 25 -15.68 -12.33 -4.46
N SER A 26 -16.16 -11.09 -4.50
CA SER A 26 -15.57 -10.02 -5.32
C SER A 26 -15.64 -8.66 -4.63
N PHE A 27 -14.73 -7.76 -4.99
CA PHE A 27 -14.81 -6.34 -4.61
C PHE A 27 -15.76 -5.58 -5.53
N LEU A 28 -16.51 -4.65 -4.95
CA LEU A 28 -17.30 -3.70 -5.73
C LEU A 28 -16.44 -2.52 -6.20
N PRO A 29 -16.63 -2.03 -7.45
CA PRO A 29 -16.00 -0.81 -7.91
C PRO A 29 -16.40 0.38 -7.03
N MET A 30 -15.50 1.35 -6.91
CA MET A 30 -15.74 2.59 -6.16
C MET A 30 -16.98 3.33 -6.70
N GLY A 31 -17.81 3.84 -5.80
CA GLY A 31 -18.91 4.75 -6.14
C GLY A 31 -20.27 4.34 -5.57
N GLY A 32 -20.39 3.18 -4.93
CA GLY A 32 -21.66 2.74 -4.33
C GLY A 32 -22.79 2.73 -5.36
N VAL A 33 -23.83 3.53 -5.17
CA VAL A 33 -24.96 3.67 -6.13
C VAL A 33 -24.55 4.18 -7.52
N VAL A 34 -23.37 4.80 -7.65
CA VAL A 34 -22.78 5.21 -8.93
C VAL A 34 -21.55 4.38 -9.31
N ALA A 35 -21.46 3.13 -8.85
CA ALA A 35 -20.34 2.23 -9.09
C ALA A 35 -20.01 2.02 -10.58
N HIS A 36 -20.96 2.24 -11.50
CA HIS A 36 -20.68 2.24 -12.94
C HIS A 36 -19.57 3.21 -13.35
N LYS A 37 -19.36 4.31 -12.60
CA LYS A 37 -18.24 5.25 -12.82
C LYS A 37 -16.89 4.65 -12.37
N GLY A 38 -16.87 3.96 -11.23
CA GLY A 38 -15.68 3.23 -10.78
C GLY A 38 -15.33 2.09 -11.72
N TYR A 39 -16.32 1.36 -12.21
CA TYR A 39 -16.14 0.33 -13.24
C TYR A 39 -15.54 0.91 -14.51
N ALA A 40 -16.06 2.02 -15.03
CA ALA A 40 -15.52 2.68 -16.21
C ALA A 40 -14.05 3.13 -16.01
N LEU A 41 -13.70 3.59 -14.80
CA LEU A 41 -12.32 3.92 -14.46
C LEU A 41 -11.41 2.69 -14.46
N CYS A 42 -11.83 1.59 -13.83
CA CYS A 42 -11.09 0.32 -13.85
C CYS A 42 -10.90 -0.19 -15.29
N PHE A 43 -11.94 -0.13 -16.11
CA PHE A 43 -11.88 -0.54 -17.52
C PHE A 43 -10.86 0.30 -18.30
N MET A 44 -10.84 1.61 -18.11
CA MET A 44 -9.86 2.49 -18.74
C MET A 44 -8.42 2.17 -18.28
N ILE A 45 -8.22 1.86 -16.99
CA ILE A 45 -6.91 1.47 -16.45
C ILE A 45 -6.44 0.17 -17.14
N GLU A 46 -7.29 -0.84 -17.24
CA GLU A 46 -6.97 -2.11 -17.92
C GLU A 46 -6.54 -1.89 -19.38
N VAL A 47 -7.29 -1.06 -20.11
CA VAL A 47 -6.99 -0.74 -21.50
C VAL A 47 -5.64 -0.03 -21.64
N LEU A 48 -5.36 0.96 -20.80
CA LEU A 48 -4.14 1.77 -20.89
C LEU A 48 -2.91 1.06 -20.36
N ALA A 49 -3.03 0.39 -19.21
CA ALA A 49 -1.91 -0.25 -18.53
C ALA A 49 -1.55 -1.57 -19.20
N ASP A 50 -2.51 -2.46 -19.44
CA ASP A 50 -2.24 -3.83 -19.86
C ASP A 50 -2.40 -3.99 -21.38
N ILE A 51 -3.59 -3.74 -21.92
CA ILE A 51 -3.88 -4.00 -23.35
C ILE A 51 -2.97 -3.16 -24.26
N LEU A 52 -2.82 -1.86 -23.97
CA LEU A 52 -2.00 -0.96 -24.77
C LEU A 52 -0.49 -1.28 -24.67
N SER A 53 -0.03 -1.78 -23.53
CA SER A 53 1.38 -2.19 -23.37
C SER A 53 1.69 -3.55 -23.98
N GLY A 54 0.67 -4.26 -24.49
CA GLY A 54 0.80 -5.60 -25.07
C GLY A 54 0.87 -6.71 -24.01
N MET A 55 0.52 -6.40 -22.75
CA MET A 55 0.40 -7.39 -21.70
C MET A 55 -0.85 -8.26 -21.92
N GLU A 56 -0.72 -9.56 -21.63
CA GLU A 56 -1.83 -10.49 -21.79
C GLU A 56 -2.88 -10.25 -20.70
N PHE A 57 -4.11 -9.96 -21.12
CA PHE A 57 -5.29 -10.10 -20.26
C PHE A 57 -5.47 -11.58 -19.91
N LYS A 58 -4.89 -12.02 -18.81
CA LYS A 58 -5.14 -13.36 -18.26
C LYS A 58 -6.26 -13.27 -17.24
N GLU A 59 -7.42 -13.81 -17.62
CA GLU A 59 -8.50 -14.18 -16.69
C GLU A 59 -8.04 -15.24 -15.65
N ASP A 60 -6.88 -15.85 -15.90
CA ASP A 60 -6.30 -16.91 -15.08
C ASP A 60 -5.88 -16.41 -13.69
N LYS A 61 -6.68 -16.78 -12.68
CA LYS A 61 -6.42 -16.58 -11.25
C LYS A 61 -5.17 -17.31 -10.74
N SER A 62 -4.52 -18.12 -11.57
CA SER A 62 -3.30 -18.85 -11.23
C SER A 62 -2.00 -18.09 -11.53
N ARG A 63 -2.06 -16.77 -11.82
CA ARG A 63 -0.89 -15.91 -12.09
C ARG A 63 0.29 -16.29 -11.16
N PRO A 64 1.34 -16.96 -11.68
CA PRO A 64 2.46 -17.36 -10.87
C PRO A 64 3.21 -16.10 -10.42
N TRP A 65 3.76 -16.13 -9.21
CA TRP A 65 4.62 -15.07 -8.74
C TRP A 65 5.91 -15.00 -9.58
N PRO A 66 6.38 -13.82 -10.00
CA PRO A 66 5.85 -12.48 -9.72
C PRO A 66 4.68 -12.08 -10.62
N ILE A 67 3.74 -11.33 -10.05
CA ILE A 67 2.69 -10.66 -10.83
C ILE A 67 3.38 -9.61 -11.72
N ILE A 68 3.19 -9.73 -13.04
CA ILE A 68 3.64 -8.73 -14.01
C ILE A 68 2.41 -7.91 -14.38
N ASP A 69 2.42 -6.62 -14.02
CA ASP A 69 1.37 -5.68 -14.35
C ASP A 69 1.86 -4.69 -15.40
N GLY A 70 0.97 -4.31 -16.31
CA GLY A 70 1.22 -3.23 -17.24
C GLY A 70 1.25 -1.88 -16.52
N CYS A 71 1.96 -0.92 -17.11
CA CYS A 71 2.05 0.42 -16.57
C CYS A 71 1.94 1.45 -17.69
N PHE A 72 1.00 2.37 -17.54
CA PHE A 72 0.84 3.52 -18.41
C PHE A 72 1.28 4.78 -17.67
N MET A 73 2.17 5.55 -18.30
CA MET A 73 2.62 6.84 -17.76
C MET A 73 2.43 7.94 -18.80
N ALA A 74 1.64 8.95 -18.44
CA ALA A 74 1.50 10.18 -19.22
C ALA A 74 2.29 11.30 -18.52
N ILE A 75 3.21 11.94 -19.26
CA ILE A 75 4.07 13.00 -18.75
C ILE A 75 3.76 14.29 -19.51
N PHE A 76 3.39 15.34 -18.79
CA PHE A 76 3.05 16.65 -19.37
C PHE A 76 4.07 17.70 -18.95
N ASN A 77 4.68 18.39 -19.92
CA ASN A 77 5.49 19.57 -19.65
C ASN A 77 4.55 20.78 -19.45
N VAL A 78 4.37 21.23 -18.21
CA VAL A 78 3.51 22.37 -17.87
C VAL A 78 3.94 23.66 -18.59
N GLU A 79 5.26 23.88 -18.75
CA GLU A 79 5.80 25.08 -19.40
C GLU A 79 5.48 25.15 -20.90
N ALA A 80 5.13 24.02 -21.53
CA ALA A 80 4.65 24.01 -22.91
C ALA A 80 3.23 24.60 -23.05
N PHE A 81 2.47 24.72 -21.95
CA PHE A 81 1.11 25.26 -21.96
C PHE A 81 1.03 26.69 -21.42
N ARG A 82 1.79 27.01 -20.37
CA ARG A 82 1.83 28.35 -19.74
C ARG A 82 3.06 28.53 -18.86
N PRO A 83 3.44 29.78 -18.50
CA PRO A 83 4.54 30.02 -17.57
C PRO A 83 4.35 29.29 -16.23
N LEU A 84 5.40 28.59 -15.78
CA LEU A 84 5.35 27.75 -14.58
C LEU A 84 5.05 28.54 -13.30
N VAL A 85 5.56 29.77 -13.21
CA VAL A 85 5.33 30.67 -12.07
C VAL A 85 3.84 30.96 -11.90
N ASP A 86 3.16 31.30 -12.99
CA ASP A 86 1.73 31.61 -12.96
C ASP A 86 0.89 30.35 -12.68
N PHE A 87 1.26 29.21 -13.27
CA PHE A 87 0.59 27.93 -12.97
C PHE A 87 0.68 27.57 -11.49
N LYS A 88 1.86 27.67 -10.89
CA LYS A 88 2.06 27.38 -9.46
C LYS A 88 1.28 28.33 -8.57
N LYS A 89 1.28 29.63 -8.90
CA LYS A 89 0.50 30.65 -8.19
C LYS A 89 -0.99 30.32 -8.20
N ASP A 90 -1.56 30.05 -9.37
CA ASP A 90 -2.98 29.74 -9.52
C ASP A 90 -3.34 28.42 -8.81
N LEU A 91 -2.48 27.40 -8.90
CA LEU A 91 -2.66 26.14 -8.19
C LEU A 91 -2.65 26.32 -6.67
N SER A 92 -1.73 27.14 -6.13
CA SER A 92 -1.71 27.48 -4.71
C SER A 92 -2.98 28.20 -4.29
N SER A 93 -3.44 29.21 -5.04
CA SER A 93 -4.69 29.90 -4.75
C SER A 93 -5.92 28.99 -4.81
N PHE A 94 -5.94 28.04 -5.75
CA PHE A 94 -7.00 27.03 -5.81
C PHE A 94 -6.99 26.11 -4.59
N ILE A 95 -5.82 25.63 -4.17
CA ILE A 95 -5.68 24.80 -2.96
C ILE A 95 -6.16 25.57 -1.73
N ASP A 96 -5.74 26.83 -1.57
CA ASP A 96 -6.16 27.68 -0.45
C ASP A 96 -7.68 27.86 -0.43
N TRP A 97 -8.28 28.11 -1.60
CA TRP A 97 -9.73 28.21 -1.75
C TRP A 97 -10.45 26.90 -1.39
N VAL A 98 -10.02 25.75 -1.90
CA VAL A 98 -10.61 24.44 -1.56
C VAL A 98 -10.59 24.21 -0.04
N LYS A 99 -9.50 24.59 0.62
CA LYS A 99 -9.33 24.43 2.07
C LYS A 99 -10.20 25.37 2.91
N THR A 100 -10.82 26.39 2.31
CA THR A 100 -11.82 27.24 2.98
C THR A 100 -13.20 26.58 3.12
N SER A 101 -13.42 25.43 2.48
CA SER A 101 -14.67 24.68 2.57
C SER A 101 -14.98 24.30 4.02
N ALA A 102 -16.24 24.46 4.42
CA ALA A 102 -16.70 24.07 5.75
C ALA A 102 -16.42 22.57 6.00
N PRO A 103 -15.74 22.21 7.10
CA PRO A 103 -15.50 20.81 7.43
C PRO A 103 -16.81 20.12 7.80
N ALA A 104 -16.92 18.84 7.45
CA ALA A 104 -17.93 17.97 8.04
C ALA A 104 -17.70 17.87 9.56
N GLU A 105 -18.76 17.58 10.32
CA GLU A 105 -18.68 17.40 11.76
C GLU A 105 -17.59 16.36 12.13
N GLY A 106 -16.70 16.73 13.06
CA GLY A 106 -15.58 15.89 13.49
C GLY A 106 -14.41 15.77 12.47
N SER A 107 -14.49 16.43 11.31
CA SER A 107 -13.39 16.45 10.34
C SER A 107 -12.36 17.54 10.68
N PRO A 108 -11.05 17.27 10.55
CA PRO A 108 -10.01 18.28 10.72
C PRO A 108 -9.90 19.26 9.54
N GLY A 109 -10.76 19.13 8.51
CA GLY A 109 -10.74 19.98 7.31
C GLY A 109 -10.73 19.19 6.01
N VAL A 110 -10.72 19.93 4.90
CA VAL A 110 -10.54 19.38 3.55
C VAL A 110 -9.05 19.24 3.25
N PHE A 111 -8.67 18.12 2.64
CA PHE A 111 -7.31 17.85 2.18
C PHE A 111 -7.28 17.77 0.66
N TYR A 112 -6.25 18.32 0.03
CA TYR A 112 -6.01 18.05 -1.39
C TYR A 112 -5.34 16.68 -1.60
N PRO A 113 -5.51 16.06 -2.78
CA PRO A 113 -4.86 14.78 -3.09
C PRO A 113 -3.35 14.85 -2.88
N GLY A 114 -2.82 13.99 -1.99
CA GLY A 114 -1.40 13.94 -1.63
C GLY A 114 -1.04 14.64 -0.32
N GLU A 115 -1.86 15.54 0.21
CA GLU A 115 -1.57 16.29 1.43
C GLU A 115 -1.41 15.37 2.65
N ARG A 116 -2.36 14.45 2.87
CA ARG A 116 -2.30 13.47 3.97
C ARG A 116 -1.08 12.57 3.90
N SER A 117 -0.72 12.14 2.70
CA SER A 117 0.48 11.32 2.47
C SER A 117 1.75 12.10 2.79
N ASN A 118 1.82 13.37 2.38
CA ASN A 118 2.95 14.25 2.68
C ASN A 118 3.09 14.51 4.19
N LEU A 119 1.99 14.81 4.89
CA LEU A 119 1.96 14.94 6.35
C LEU A 119 2.41 13.65 7.05
N GLY A 120 1.93 12.51 6.58
CA GLY A 120 2.34 11.20 7.08
C GLY A 120 3.81 10.89 6.83
N LYS A 121 4.38 11.35 5.72
CA LYS A 121 5.83 11.24 5.43
C LYS A 121 6.63 12.09 6.42
N LEU A 122 6.31 13.38 6.54
CA LEU A 122 7.00 14.32 7.44
C LEU A 122 6.97 13.84 8.90
N ARG A 123 5.86 13.24 9.33
CA ARG A 123 5.74 12.64 10.66
C ARG A 123 6.70 11.45 10.81
N ARG A 124 6.67 10.50 9.87
CA ARG A 124 7.51 9.29 9.93
C ARG A 124 9.00 9.57 9.77
N GLU A 125 9.38 10.66 9.10
CA GLU A 125 10.77 11.14 9.04
C GLU A 125 11.29 11.59 10.41
N LYS A 126 10.40 12.05 11.30
CA LYS A 126 10.75 12.52 12.66
C LYS A 126 10.57 11.44 13.72
N GLU A 127 9.48 10.68 13.63
CA GLU A 127 9.03 9.75 14.68
C GLU A 127 9.37 8.29 14.34
N GLY A 128 9.81 8.00 13.12
CA GLY A 128 10.01 6.64 12.62
C GLY A 128 8.75 6.04 11.99
N VAL A 129 8.90 4.82 11.46
CA VAL A 129 7.81 4.04 10.85
C VAL A 129 7.34 3.01 11.86
N ASP A 130 6.06 3.02 12.19
CA ASP A 130 5.45 1.98 13.00
C ASP A 130 5.31 0.69 12.18
N ILE A 131 5.87 -0.41 12.69
CA ILE A 131 5.89 -1.72 12.06
C ILE A 131 5.29 -2.71 13.06
N PRO A 132 4.23 -3.44 12.70
CA PRO A 132 3.69 -4.48 13.56
C PRO A 132 4.76 -5.51 13.92
N GLN A 133 4.80 -5.91 15.20
CA GLN A 133 5.84 -6.80 15.74
C GLN A 133 6.04 -8.08 14.91
N PHE A 134 4.96 -8.74 14.48
CA PHE A 134 5.04 -9.96 13.68
C PHE A 134 5.65 -9.73 12.27
N ILE A 135 5.52 -8.53 11.70
CA ILE A 135 6.17 -8.16 10.43
C ILE A 135 7.66 -7.93 10.68
N TRP A 136 8.00 -7.25 11.77
CA TRP A 136 9.40 -7.02 12.15
C TRP A 136 10.15 -8.35 12.35
N GLU A 137 9.54 -9.30 13.06
CA GLU A 137 10.09 -10.65 13.25
C GLU A 137 10.31 -11.38 11.92
N ARG A 138 9.36 -11.28 10.98
CA ARG A 138 9.52 -11.85 9.63
C ARG A 138 10.67 -11.23 8.86
N ILE A 139 10.85 -9.91 8.96
CA ILE A 139 11.98 -9.20 8.33
C ILE A 139 13.30 -9.70 8.90
N LEU A 140 13.41 -9.80 10.23
CA LEU A 140 14.63 -10.28 10.90
C LEU A 140 14.96 -11.71 10.52
N ASN A 141 13.97 -12.61 10.53
CA ASN A 141 14.18 -14.01 10.14
C ASN A 141 14.75 -14.11 8.72
N HIS A 142 14.18 -13.40 7.75
CA HIS A 142 14.73 -13.38 6.40
C HIS A 142 16.11 -12.72 6.32
N ALA A 143 16.36 -11.64 7.06
CA ALA A 143 17.67 -11.00 7.09
C ALA A 143 18.77 -11.98 7.55
N TRP A 144 18.49 -12.78 8.60
CA TRP A 144 19.41 -13.79 9.10
C TRP A 144 19.58 -14.99 8.15
N GLU A 145 18.52 -15.43 7.48
CA GLU A 145 18.61 -16.47 6.44
C GLU A 145 19.61 -16.07 5.33
N PHE A 146 19.69 -14.78 5.00
CA PHE A 146 20.62 -14.24 4.01
C PHE A 146 21.95 -13.72 4.59
N GLY A 147 22.23 -13.98 5.87
CA GLY A 147 23.52 -13.67 6.50
C GLY A 147 23.73 -12.19 6.86
N VAL A 148 22.66 -11.40 6.96
CA VAL A 148 22.75 -10.03 7.51
C VAL A 148 23.11 -10.12 8.99
N SER A 149 24.19 -9.46 9.39
CA SER A 149 24.70 -9.53 10.76
C SER A 149 23.85 -8.73 11.74
N ASP A 150 23.79 -9.20 12.99
CA ASP A 150 23.10 -8.50 14.09
C ASP A 150 23.64 -7.09 14.35
N ALA A 151 24.87 -6.79 13.93
CA ALA A 151 25.44 -5.45 14.01
C ALA A 151 24.77 -4.45 13.05
N LEU A 152 24.19 -4.94 11.95
CA LEU A 152 23.43 -4.16 10.97
C LEU A 152 21.92 -4.14 11.29
N VAL A 153 21.45 -5.04 12.16
CA VAL A 153 20.10 -5.00 12.72
C VAL A 153 20.05 -3.87 13.75
N PRO A 154 19.31 -2.77 13.50
CA PRO A 154 19.30 -1.65 14.43
C PRO A 154 18.79 -2.10 15.81
N LYS A 155 19.48 -1.70 16.88
CA LYS A 155 18.99 -1.81 18.28
C LYS A 155 17.80 -0.87 18.58
N ALA A 156 17.12 -0.38 17.54
CA ALA A 156 15.99 0.55 17.65
C ALA A 156 14.72 -0.21 18.04
N LEU A 157 14.73 -0.76 19.25
CA LEU A 157 13.57 -1.33 19.89
C LEU A 157 13.11 -0.30 20.92
N GLY A 158 11.93 0.27 20.70
CA GLY A 158 11.22 1.02 21.73
C GLY A 158 11.05 0.18 23.01
N PRO A 159 10.81 0.81 24.16
CA PRO A 159 10.70 0.12 25.45
C PRO A 159 9.58 -0.92 25.38
N GLY A 160 9.96 -2.20 25.32
CA GLY A 160 9.04 -3.34 25.20
C GLY A 160 9.56 -4.51 24.34
N ALA A 161 10.46 -4.27 23.37
CA ALA A 161 10.97 -5.34 22.52
C ALA A 161 12.30 -5.97 22.99
N SER A 162 12.97 -5.38 23.98
CA SER A 162 14.10 -6.01 24.68
C SER A 162 13.70 -7.22 25.53
N ASP A 163 12.44 -7.32 25.91
CA ASP A 163 11.99 -8.30 26.91
C ASP A 163 11.58 -9.63 26.27
N HIS A 164 11.33 -9.64 24.96
CA HIS A 164 11.03 -10.87 24.20
C HIS A 164 12.27 -11.52 23.57
N ILE A 165 13.38 -10.80 23.40
CA ILE A 165 14.62 -11.35 22.83
C ILE A 165 15.38 -12.24 23.84
N LYS A 166 15.02 -12.21 25.13
CA LYS A 166 15.67 -13.05 26.16
C LYS A 166 15.06 -14.45 26.38
N ALA A 167 14.07 -14.87 25.59
CA ALA A 167 13.41 -16.18 25.79
C ALA A 167 13.55 -17.20 24.65
N SER A 168 14.22 -16.88 23.53
CA SER A 168 14.62 -17.90 22.53
C SER A 168 16.09 -18.27 22.70
N GLY A 169 16.40 -18.79 23.88
CA GLY A 169 17.62 -19.56 24.06
C GLY A 169 17.66 -20.71 23.05
N ASN A 170 18.60 -20.60 22.10
CA ASN A 170 19.48 -21.70 21.74
C ASN A 170 18.81 -22.91 21.08
N THR A 171 18.54 -22.85 19.77
CA THR A 171 18.56 -24.07 18.93
C THR A 171 18.91 -23.79 17.46
N SER A 172 18.36 -22.74 16.85
CA SER A 172 18.51 -22.52 15.39
C SER A 172 19.90 -22.07 14.95
N SER A 173 20.60 -21.23 15.75
CA SER A 173 21.95 -20.77 15.41
C SER A 173 23.00 -21.89 15.45
N LYS A 174 22.80 -22.92 16.28
CA LYS A 174 23.66 -24.11 16.31
C LYS A 174 23.38 -25.05 15.14
N LEU A 175 22.12 -25.17 14.72
CA LEU A 175 21.74 -26.03 13.60
C LEU A 175 22.27 -25.49 12.25
N ILE A 176 22.29 -24.17 12.08
CA ILE A 176 22.80 -23.52 10.87
C ILE A 176 24.34 -23.59 10.82
N MET A 177 25.04 -23.46 11.96
CA MET A 177 26.49 -23.63 12.04
C MET A 177 26.96 -25.08 11.80
N GLN A 178 26.18 -26.09 12.21
CA GLN A 178 26.54 -27.51 11.96
C GLN A 178 26.42 -27.90 10.48
N ASN A 179 25.43 -27.35 9.76
CA ASN A 179 25.25 -27.65 8.33
C ASN A 179 26.26 -26.93 7.42
N ALA A 180 26.90 -25.87 7.89
CA ALA A 180 27.95 -25.17 7.16
C ALA A 180 29.33 -25.86 7.21
N GLN A 181 29.54 -26.80 8.14
CA GLN A 181 30.79 -27.57 8.26
C GLN A 181 30.77 -28.94 7.54
N GLN A 182 29.65 -29.30 6.90
CA GLN A 182 29.51 -30.55 6.14
C GLN A 182 29.46 -30.36 4.60
N LYS A 183 29.93 -29.21 4.09
CA LYS A 183 30.16 -28.99 2.65
C LYS A 183 31.60 -28.60 2.37
#